data_AF-A0A382TII7-F1
#
_entry.id   AF-A0A382TII7-F1
#
_cell.length_a   1.000
_cell.length_b   1.000
_cell.length_c   1.000
_cell.angle_alpha   90.00
_cell.angle_beta   90.00
_cell.angle_gamma   90.00
#
_symmetry.space_group_name_H-M   'P 1'
#
loop_
_entity.id
_entity.type
_entity.pdbx_description
1 polymer ?
#
loop_
_entity_poly.entity_id
_entity_poly.type
_entity_poly.pdbx_seq_one_letter_code
_entity_poly.pdbx_strand_id
1 'polypeptide(L)'
;MELNVAGLASGFDWKTMVDQLADIERGQQRRLEVDQGTYNLKKSLLTGMGDELVALENKAEALADTELYDSRTVNSSNTHLTASATAGTASGDYQFDIFQMATAAKQIGTSDIGNTITPGNSLSTAGFSTTASAGTFTVDGTLITIATTDTVNDVISRITSNVANVTASYDSGTDKITLDKTSGTLVLGSATDTSNFLQAMHLTNNGTDDISSTHKLGGINLGHTADTASFKTSGTAASGSFTINGVAISYAATDKIADILSKINSSSAGIFASY
;
A
#
# COMPACT_ATOMS: atom_id res chain seq x y z
N MET A 1 -53.41 -14.37 -38.24
CA MET A 1 -53.85 -14.96 -39.51
C MET A 1 -55.24 -15.52 -39.24
N GLU A 2 -56.26 -14.78 -39.67
CA GLU A 2 -57.66 -15.16 -39.51
C GLU A 2 -58.00 -16.34 -40.42
N LEU A 3 -58.66 -17.34 -39.85
CA LEU A 3 -59.34 -18.41 -40.58
C LEU A 3 -60.75 -18.50 -40.00
N ASN A 4 -61.66 -17.70 -40.57
CA ASN A 4 -63.10 -17.79 -40.39
C ASN A 4 -63.70 -18.38 -41.66
N VAL A 5 -64.05 -19.68 -41.69
CA VAL A 5 -65.02 -20.20 -42.67
C VAL A 5 -65.79 -21.40 -42.10
N ALA A 6 -67.07 -21.18 -41.77
CA ALA A 6 -68.25 -22.00 -42.13
C ALA A 6 -69.36 -21.91 -41.07
N GLY A 7 -70.56 -21.43 -41.43
CA GLY A 7 -71.77 -21.62 -40.59
C GLY A 7 -72.82 -20.51 -40.54
N LEU A 8 -72.99 -19.70 -41.58
CA LEU A 8 -74.07 -18.72 -41.72
C LEU A 8 -75.37 -19.41 -42.21
N ALA A 9 -76.20 -19.97 -41.32
CA ALA A 9 -77.63 -20.29 -41.59
C ALA A 9 -78.47 -20.76 -40.38
N SER A 10 -77.93 -20.85 -39.17
CA SER A 10 -78.69 -21.10 -37.94
C SER A 10 -78.31 -20.02 -36.93
N GLY A 11 -79.27 -19.43 -36.20
CA GLY A 11 -79.02 -18.40 -35.18
C GLY A 11 -78.28 -18.92 -33.94
N PHE A 12 -77.31 -19.80 -34.14
CA PHE A 12 -76.54 -20.50 -33.13
C PHE A 12 -75.19 -19.79 -32.95
N ASP A 13 -75.02 -19.15 -31.79
CA ASP A 13 -73.79 -18.45 -31.43
C ASP A 13 -72.69 -19.44 -31.01
N TRP A 14 -72.06 -20.05 -32.03
CA TRP A 14 -70.96 -21.00 -31.85
C TRP A 14 -69.76 -20.38 -31.14
N LYS A 15 -69.52 -19.07 -31.33
CA LYS A 15 -68.44 -18.37 -30.65
C LYS A 15 -68.69 -18.37 -29.14
N THR A 16 -69.88 -18.00 -28.70
CA THR A 16 -70.25 -18.03 -27.27
C THR A 16 -70.24 -19.46 -26.72
N MET A 17 -70.66 -20.47 -27.48
CA MET A 17 -70.63 -21.87 -27.02
C MET A 17 -69.21 -22.43 -26.89
N VAL A 18 -68.32 -22.13 -27.84
CA VAL A 18 -66.89 -22.50 -27.77
C VAL A 18 -66.19 -21.75 -26.65
N ASP A 19 -66.46 -20.46 -26.50
CA ASP A 19 -65.90 -19.66 -25.39
C ASP A 19 -66.38 -20.21 -24.03
N GLN A 20 -67.66 -20.62 -23.92
CA GLN A 20 -68.20 -21.29 -22.72
C GLN A 20 -67.59 -22.67 -22.47
N LEU A 21 -67.36 -23.49 -23.50
CA LEU A 21 -66.70 -24.81 -23.35
C LEU A 21 -65.24 -24.65 -22.94
N ALA A 22 -64.52 -23.73 -23.59
CA ALA A 22 -63.14 -23.40 -23.26
C ALA A 22 -63.02 -22.86 -21.83
N ASP A 23 -63.99 -22.07 -21.36
CA ASP A 23 -64.05 -21.60 -19.96
C ASP A 23 -64.35 -22.74 -18.97
N ILE A 24 -65.18 -23.73 -19.34
CA ILE A 24 -65.42 -24.93 -18.53
C ILE A 24 -64.15 -25.79 -18.45
N GLU A 25 -63.45 -26.01 -19.57
CA GLU A 25 -62.18 -26.75 -19.60
C GLU A 25 -61.08 -26.04 -18.80
N ARG A 26 -61.06 -24.70 -18.79
CA ARG A 26 -60.21 -23.87 -17.92
C ARG A 26 -60.58 -23.93 -16.44
N GLY A 27 -61.70 -24.54 -16.07
CA GLY A 27 -62.11 -24.72 -14.68
C GLY A 27 -61.06 -25.46 -13.83
N GLN A 28 -60.35 -26.42 -14.41
CA GLN A 28 -59.25 -27.13 -13.73
C GLN A 28 -58.04 -26.21 -13.49
N GLN A 29 -57.68 -25.38 -14.48
CA GLN A 29 -56.61 -24.39 -14.34
C GLN A 29 -56.94 -23.38 -13.24
N ARG A 30 -58.17 -22.83 -13.25
CA ARG A 30 -58.62 -21.88 -12.22
C ARG A 30 -58.60 -22.50 -10.82
N ARG A 31 -58.94 -23.80 -10.69
CA ARG A 31 -58.82 -24.51 -9.41
C ARG A 31 -57.36 -24.60 -8.95
N LEU A 32 -56.44 -24.97 -9.85
CA LEU A 32 -55.01 -25.03 -9.54
C LEU A 32 -54.43 -23.64 -9.19
N GLU A 33 -54.89 -22.56 -9.82
CA GLU A 33 -54.49 -21.19 -9.48
C GLU A 33 -54.97 -20.80 -8.06
N VAL A 34 -56.19 -21.18 -7.67
CA VAL A 34 -56.71 -20.99 -6.30
C VAL A 34 -55.93 -21.83 -5.29
N ASP A 35 -55.66 -23.10 -5.61
CA ASP A 35 -54.85 -23.99 -4.77
C ASP A 35 -53.43 -23.43 -4.60
N GLN A 36 -52.81 -22.94 -5.68
CA GLN A 36 -51.50 -22.30 -5.66
C GLN A 36 -51.50 -21.06 -4.76
N GLY A 37 -52.52 -20.19 -4.87
CA GLY A 37 -52.68 -19.05 -3.98
C GLY A 37 -52.77 -19.46 -2.50
N THR A 38 -53.53 -20.52 -2.23
CA THR A 38 -53.68 -21.07 -0.88
C THR A 38 -52.36 -21.65 -0.33
N TYR A 39 -51.62 -22.41 -1.14
CA TYR A 39 -50.32 -22.95 -0.74
C TYR A 39 -49.27 -21.86 -0.56
N ASN A 40 -49.27 -20.81 -1.39
CA ASN A 40 -48.37 -19.68 -1.23
C ASN A 40 -48.65 -18.88 0.05
N LEU A 41 -49.93 -18.66 0.38
CA LEU A 41 -50.32 -18.04 1.65
C LEU A 41 -49.87 -18.91 2.83
N LYS A 42 -50.15 -20.22 2.79
CA LYS A 42 -49.73 -21.16 3.84
C LYS A 42 -48.21 -21.18 4.00
N LYS A 43 -47.46 -21.17 2.90
CA LYS A 43 -45.99 -21.10 2.92
C LYS A 43 -45.51 -19.81 3.58
N SER A 44 -46.07 -18.65 3.20
CA SER A 44 -45.72 -17.36 3.79
C SER A 44 -45.97 -17.32 5.30
N LEU A 45 -47.13 -17.80 5.75
CA LEU A 45 -47.48 -17.87 7.18
C LEU A 45 -46.53 -18.80 7.94
N LEU A 46 -46.23 -19.98 7.40
CA LEU A 46 -45.30 -20.93 8.03
C LEU A 46 -43.87 -20.38 8.09
N THR A 47 -43.42 -19.66 7.06
CA THR A 47 -42.11 -18.99 7.08
C THR A 47 -42.08 -17.91 8.16
N GLY A 48 -43.08 -17.03 8.24
CA GLY A 48 -43.15 -16.01 9.28
C GLY A 48 -43.20 -16.58 10.70
N MET A 49 -43.95 -17.68 10.90
CA MET A 49 -43.91 -18.40 12.18
C MET A 49 -42.53 -19.00 12.47
N GLY A 50 -41.85 -19.53 11.46
CA GLY A 50 -40.49 -20.03 11.57
C GLY A 50 -39.50 -18.95 12.01
N ASP A 51 -39.58 -17.77 11.40
CA ASP A 51 -38.71 -16.63 11.74
C ASP A 51 -38.91 -16.17 13.19
N GLU A 52 -40.17 -16.09 13.65
CA GLU A 52 -40.49 -15.74 15.04
C GLU A 52 -40.01 -16.81 16.04
N LEU A 53 -40.09 -18.10 15.68
CA LEU A 53 -39.59 -19.18 16.51
C LEU A 53 -38.06 -19.15 16.62
N VAL A 54 -37.35 -18.86 15.52
CA VAL A 54 -35.89 -18.66 15.55
C VAL A 54 -35.52 -17.44 16.40
N ALA A 55 -36.28 -16.34 16.29
CA ALA A 55 -36.06 -15.16 17.12
C ALA A 55 -36.29 -15.45 18.62
N LEU A 56 -37.31 -16.26 18.94
CA LEU A 56 -37.58 -16.71 20.30
C LEU A 56 -36.48 -17.64 20.82
N GLU A 57 -36.04 -18.62 20.02
CA GLU A 57 -34.94 -19.54 20.33
C GLU A 57 -33.67 -18.76 20.67
N ASN A 58 -33.22 -17.85 19.80
CA ASN A 58 -32.03 -17.03 20.04
C ASN A 58 -32.12 -16.22 21.34
N LYS A 59 -33.30 -15.65 21.66
CA LYS A 59 -33.53 -14.92 22.91
C LYS A 59 -33.52 -15.84 24.12
N ALA A 60 -34.08 -17.04 24.00
CA ALA A 60 -34.10 -18.04 25.06
C ALA A 60 -32.69 -18.57 25.33
N GLU A 61 -31.88 -18.82 24.30
CA GLU A 61 -30.48 -19.20 24.42
C GLU A 61 -29.65 -18.11 25.09
N ALA A 62 -29.79 -16.84 24.67
CA ALA A 62 -29.11 -15.72 25.31
C ALA A 62 -29.49 -15.54 26.78
N LEU A 63 -30.74 -15.84 27.16
CA LEU A 63 -31.19 -15.81 28.55
C LEU A 63 -30.76 -17.04 29.35
N ALA A 64 -30.57 -18.18 28.69
CA ALA A 64 -30.08 -19.41 29.31
C ALA A 64 -28.56 -19.36 29.58
N ASP A 65 -27.85 -18.42 28.97
CA ASP A 65 -26.42 -18.21 29.20
C ASP A 65 -26.15 -17.77 30.65
N THR A 66 -25.47 -18.62 31.40
CA THR A 66 -25.12 -18.37 32.79
C THR A 66 -24.17 -17.18 32.96
N GLU A 67 -23.32 -16.88 31.96
CA GLU A 67 -22.40 -15.74 32.00
C GLU A 67 -23.14 -14.40 32.06
N LEU A 68 -24.37 -14.33 31.52
CA LEU A 68 -25.21 -13.13 31.60
C LEU A 68 -25.43 -12.71 33.06
N TYR A 69 -25.71 -13.68 33.93
CA TYR A 69 -26.02 -13.46 35.34
C TYR A 69 -24.77 -13.25 36.19
N ASP A 70 -23.64 -13.74 35.71
CA ASP A 70 -22.33 -13.52 36.31
C ASP A 70 -21.57 -12.35 35.70
N SER A 71 -22.22 -11.55 34.83
CA SER A 71 -21.62 -10.39 34.20
C SER A 71 -21.14 -9.37 35.24
N ARG A 72 -20.14 -8.57 34.85
CA ARG A 72 -19.50 -7.57 35.71
C ARG A 72 -19.42 -6.23 35.01
N THR A 73 -19.68 -5.19 35.78
CA THR A 73 -19.46 -3.81 35.37
C THR A 73 -18.19 -3.30 36.04
N VAL A 74 -17.38 -2.56 35.28
CA VAL A 74 -16.16 -1.94 35.78
C VAL A 74 -16.33 -0.43 35.68
N ASN A 75 -16.16 0.25 36.81
CA ASN A 75 -16.15 1.71 36.88
C ASN A 75 -14.74 2.14 37.32
N SER A 76 -14.15 3.07 36.58
CA SER A 76 -12.85 3.68 36.90
C SER A 76 -13.07 5.15 37.24
N SER A 77 -12.43 5.63 38.30
CA SER A 77 -12.33 7.07 38.62
C SER A 77 -11.23 7.78 37.81
N ASN A 78 -10.45 7.03 37.03
CA ASN A 78 -9.31 7.52 36.26
C ASN A 78 -9.54 7.38 34.74
N THR A 79 -9.24 8.43 33.98
CA THR A 79 -9.41 8.48 32.52
C THR A 79 -8.27 7.84 31.72
N HIS A 80 -7.12 7.59 32.36
CA HIS A 80 -5.93 7.00 31.72
C HIS A 80 -5.88 5.46 31.78
N LEU A 81 -6.83 4.84 32.48
CA LEU A 81 -6.96 3.39 32.60
C LEU A 81 -8.36 2.97 32.17
N THR A 82 -8.44 2.04 31.23
CA THR A 82 -9.65 1.26 30.99
C THR A 82 -9.45 -0.14 31.55
N ALA A 83 -10.52 -0.70 32.10
CA ALA A 83 -10.51 -2.06 32.61
C ALA A 83 -11.84 -2.74 32.23
N SER A 84 -11.77 -4.03 31.95
CA SER A 84 -12.92 -4.90 31.74
C SER A 84 -12.79 -6.10 32.66
N ALA A 85 -13.92 -6.70 33.03
CA ALA A 85 -13.97 -7.89 33.86
C ALA A 85 -14.81 -8.95 33.14
N THR A 86 -14.28 -10.17 33.06
CA THR A 86 -15.03 -11.33 32.56
C THR A 86 -16.08 -11.76 33.57
N ALA A 87 -17.10 -12.50 33.12
CA ALA A 87 -18.13 -13.04 33.99
C ALA A 87 -17.52 -13.85 35.13
N GLY A 88 -18.08 -13.74 36.33
CA GLY A 88 -17.63 -14.47 37.52
C GLY A 88 -16.42 -13.85 38.25
N THR A 89 -15.78 -12.79 37.72
CA THR A 89 -14.71 -12.06 38.42
C THR A 89 -15.18 -11.63 39.83
N ALA A 90 -14.32 -11.73 40.85
CA ALA A 90 -14.68 -11.34 42.20
C ALA A 90 -15.00 -9.85 42.29
N SER A 91 -16.17 -9.50 42.83
CA SER A 91 -16.59 -8.11 43.01
C SER A 91 -15.81 -7.44 44.14
N GLY A 92 -15.35 -6.21 43.90
CA GLY A 92 -14.63 -5.42 44.90
C GLY A 92 -13.90 -4.25 44.26
N ASP A 93 -13.24 -3.46 45.12
CA ASP A 93 -12.41 -2.34 44.70
C ASP A 93 -10.97 -2.83 44.48
N TYR A 94 -10.45 -2.58 43.28
CA TYR A 94 -9.08 -2.93 42.90
C TYR A 94 -8.26 -1.66 42.71
N GLN A 95 -7.20 -1.51 43.51
CA GLN A 95 -6.28 -0.38 43.42
C GLN A 95 -5.04 -0.77 42.61
N PHE A 96 -4.70 0.05 41.61
CA PHE A 96 -3.52 -0.12 40.77
C PHE A 96 -2.62 1.10 40.87
N ASP A 97 -1.35 0.90 41.20
CA ASP A 97 -0.31 1.90 41.11
C ASP A 97 0.56 1.63 39.87
N ILE A 98 0.43 2.46 38.83
CA ILE A 98 1.19 2.32 37.59
C ILE A 98 2.42 3.23 37.65
N PHE A 99 3.60 2.62 37.78
CA PHE A 99 4.86 3.37 37.83
C PHE A 99 5.41 3.73 36.44
N GLN A 100 5.17 2.90 35.44
CA GLN A 100 5.58 3.16 34.05
C GLN A 100 4.70 2.38 33.07
N MET A 101 4.56 2.92 31.86
CA MET A 101 3.97 2.19 30.74
C MET A 101 5.01 1.25 30.13
N ALA A 102 4.55 0.10 29.63
CA ALA A 102 5.37 -0.72 28.76
C ALA A 102 5.70 0.09 27.49
N THR A 103 6.97 0.07 27.08
CA THR A 103 7.42 0.66 25.81
C THR A 103 7.92 -0.45 24.89
N ALA A 104 7.76 -0.25 23.58
CA ALA A 104 8.36 -1.14 22.60
C ALA A 104 9.88 -0.92 22.59
N ALA A 105 10.65 -2.01 22.58
CA ALA A 105 12.09 -1.93 22.38
C ALA A 105 12.41 -1.34 21.00
N LYS A 106 13.34 -0.40 20.94
CA LYS A 106 13.78 0.24 19.69
C LYS A 106 15.30 0.23 19.62
N GLN A 107 15.84 -0.30 18.53
CA GLN A 107 17.25 -0.19 18.21
C GLN A 107 17.41 0.77 17.02
N ILE A 108 18.27 1.77 17.19
CA ILE A 108 18.59 2.74 16.15
C ILE A 108 19.98 2.40 15.61
N GLY A 109 20.08 2.21 14.30
CA GLY A 109 21.36 1.99 13.63
C GLY A 109 22.26 3.22 13.67
N THR A 110 23.52 3.05 13.28
CA THR A 110 24.45 4.18 13.09
C THR A 110 23.98 5.09 11.95
N SER A 111 24.27 6.38 12.03
CA SER A 111 24.07 7.30 10.91
C SER A 111 25.11 7.09 9.80
N ASP A 112 24.81 7.58 8.59
CA ASP A 112 25.73 7.62 7.44
C ASP A 112 26.41 6.28 7.11
N ILE A 113 25.64 5.19 7.05
CA ILE A 113 26.17 3.85 6.75
C ILE A 113 26.59 3.65 5.29
N GLY A 114 26.22 4.56 4.39
CA GLY A 114 26.63 4.52 2.98
C GLY A 114 27.97 5.20 2.72
N ASN A 115 28.77 4.66 1.81
CA ASN A 115 30.01 5.26 1.32
C ASN A 115 29.74 6.57 0.57
N THR A 116 30.78 7.39 0.46
CA THR A 116 30.82 8.48 -0.53
C THR A 116 30.86 7.90 -1.93
N ILE A 117 30.51 8.70 -2.94
CA ILE A 117 30.60 8.22 -4.32
C ILE A 117 32.05 7.99 -4.75
N THR A 118 32.25 7.15 -5.74
CA THR A 118 33.53 7.01 -6.46
C THR A 118 33.40 7.72 -7.81
N PRO A 119 33.92 8.95 -7.96
CA PRO A 119 33.60 9.78 -9.12
C PRO A 119 34.20 9.28 -10.45
N GLY A 120 35.20 8.39 -10.39
CA GLY A 120 35.78 7.71 -11.56
C GLY A 120 35.01 6.46 -12.01
N ASN A 121 34.03 5.98 -11.23
CA ASN A 121 33.14 4.90 -11.67
C ASN A 121 32.02 5.47 -12.54
N SER A 122 31.35 4.59 -13.30
CA SER A 122 30.20 4.98 -14.10
C SER A 122 29.05 5.50 -13.22
N LEU A 123 28.17 6.35 -13.76
CA LEU A 123 26.99 6.86 -13.05
C LEU A 123 26.11 5.73 -12.48
N SER A 124 26.10 4.57 -13.12
CA SER A 124 25.40 3.37 -12.64
C SER A 124 26.06 2.69 -11.43
N THR A 125 27.36 2.87 -11.21
CA THR A 125 28.16 2.13 -10.20
C THR A 125 28.96 3.05 -9.27
N ALA A 126 28.77 4.36 -9.35
CA ALA A 126 29.47 5.34 -8.52
C ALA A 126 28.99 5.35 -7.06
N GLY A 127 27.94 4.61 -6.70
CA GLY A 127 27.49 4.46 -5.32
C GLY A 127 26.49 5.53 -4.85
N PHE A 128 25.74 6.12 -5.79
CA PHE A 128 24.72 7.11 -5.46
C PHE A 128 23.57 6.54 -4.62
N SER A 129 23.09 7.35 -3.67
CA SER A 129 21.85 7.07 -2.94
C SER A 129 20.63 6.98 -3.87
N THR A 130 20.66 7.76 -4.96
CA THR A 130 19.67 7.76 -6.05
C THR A 130 20.39 7.52 -7.37
N THR A 131 20.05 6.44 -8.07
CA THR A 131 20.69 6.12 -9.36
C THR A 131 20.35 7.17 -10.42
N ALA A 132 21.37 7.69 -11.11
CA ALA A 132 21.19 8.59 -12.24
C ALA A 132 20.76 7.81 -13.50
N SER A 133 19.81 8.36 -14.25
CA SER A 133 19.32 7.84 -15.52
C SER A 133 20.02 8.54 -16.69
N ALA A 134 20.22 7.81 -17.79
CA ALA A 134 20.65 8.42 -19.05
C ALA A 134 19.61 9.44 -19.56
N GLY A 135 20.06 10.33 -20.43
CA GLY A 135 19.21 11.35 -21.05
C GLY A 135 19.92 12.69 -21.07
N THR A 136 19.14 13.76 -20.97
CA THR A 136 19.63 15.14 -21.00
C THR A 136 19.18 15.90 -19.77
N PHE A 137 20.02 16.82 -19.31
CA PHE A 137 19.66 17.84 -18.34
C PHE A 137 20.23 19.20 -18.78
N THR A 138 19.67 20.29 -18.25
CA THR A 138 20.07 21.64 -18.67
C THR A 138 20.80 22.38 -17.54
N VAL A 139 21.91 23.05 -17.88
CA VAL A 139 22.66 23.96 -16.99
C VAL A 139 22.85 25.29 -17.70
N ASP A 140 22.33 26.37 -17.11
CA ASP A 140 22.34 27.72 -17.65
C ASP A 140 21.87 27.81 -19.11
N GLY A 141 20.78 27.10 -19.43
CA GLY A 141 20.23 27.02 -20.79
C GLY A 141 21.01 26.13 -21.76
N THR A 142 22.13 25.55 -21.34
CA THR A 142 22.93 24.62 -22.16
C THR A 142 22.53 23.17 -21.89
N LEU A 143 22.21 22.43 -22.95
CA LEU A 143 21.82 21.02 -22.87
C LEU A 143 23.05 20.13 -22.69
N ILE A 144 23.04 19.30 -21.64
CA ILE A 144 24.08 18.32 -21.34
C ILE A 144 23.49 16.91 -21.49
N THR A 145 24.04 16.13 -22.41
CA THR A 145 23.69 14.72 -22.60
C THR A 145 24.56 13.82 -21.74
N ILE A 146 23.96 12.82 -21.09
CA ILE A 146 24.67 11.81 -20.31
C ILE A 146 24.18 10.40 -20.63
N ALA A 147 25.10 9.45 -20.54
CA ALA A 147 24.84 8.02 -20.51
C ALA A 147 25.12 7.45 -19.11
N THR A 148 24.49 6.33 -18.74
CA THR A 148 24.77 5.66 -17.46
C THR A 148 26.21 5.12 -17.36
N THR A 149 26.89 5.00 -18.51
CA THR A 149 28.31 4.60 -18.63
C THR A 149 29.28 5.76 -18.44
N ASP A 150 28.82 7.02 -18.51
CA ASP A 150 29.67 8.18 -18.19
C ASP A 150 30.11 8.10 -16.73
N THR A 151 31.25 8.68 -16.38
CA THR A 151 31.66 8.88 -14.99
C THR A 151 31.20 10.23 -14.45
N VAL A 152 31.21 10.40 -13.14
CA VAL A 152 30.91 11.70 -12.51
C VAL A 152 31.92 12.76 -12.96
N ASN A 153 33.19 12.37 -13.06
CA ASN A 153 34.26 13.22 -13.58
C ASN A 153 34.01 13.67 -15.03
N ASP A 154 33.50 12.78 -15.88
CA ASP A 154 33.17 13.11 -17.28
C ASP A 154 32.05 14.15 -17.34
N VAL A 155 30.99 13.99 -16.53
CA VAL A 155 29.88 14.95 -16.51
C VAL A 155 30.31 16.31 -15.96
N ILE A 156 31.11 16.33 -14.88
CA ILE A 156 31.68 17.57 -14.32
C ILE A 156 32.53 18.30 -15.36
N SER A 157 33.39 17.56 -16.06
CA SER A 157 34.25 18.12 -17.10
C SER A 157 33.43 18.63 -18.29
N ARG A 158 32.35 17.92 -18.65
CA ARG A 158 31.42 18.31 -19.72
C ARG A 158 30.64 19.57 -19.40
N ILE A 159 30.21 19.77 -18.15
CA ILE A 159 29.59 21.03 -17.71
C ILE A 159 30.62 22.16 -17.84
N THR A 160 31.78 22.00 -17.20
CA THR A 160 32.82 23.05 -17.16
C THR A 160 33.34 23.44 -18.55
N SER A 161 33.36 22.50 -19.49
CA SER A 161 33.84 22.77 -20.85
C SER A 161 32.79 23.36 -21.79
N ASN A 162 31.51 23.03 -21.59
CA ASN A 162 30.45 23.39 -22.54
C ASN A 162 29.54 24.53 -22.06
N VAL A 163 29.49 24.79 -20.75
CA VAL A 163 28.65 25.85 -20.16
C VAL A 163 29.53 27.05 -19.87
N ALA A 164 29.31 28.14 -20.62
CA ALA A 164 30.12 29.34 -20.48
C ALA A 164 30.03 29.92 -19.06
N ASN A 165 31.18 30.28 -18.50
CA ASN A 165 31.32 30.90 -17.18
C ASN A 165 30.82 30.05 -16.00
N VAL A 166 30.64 28.73 -16.17
CA VAL A 166 30.26 27.81 -15.09
C VAL A 166 31.39 26.82 -14.84
N THR A 167 31.81 26.69 -13.58
CA THR A 167 32.76 25.67 -13.13
C THR A 167 32.02 24.64 -12.30
N ALA A 168 32.11 23.37 -12.67
CA ALA A 168 31.62 22.27 -11.87
C ALA A 168 32.78 21.63 -11.09
N SER A 169 32.53 21.22 -9.84
CA SER A 169 33.51 20.51 -9.02
C SER A 169 32.83 19.48 -8.13
N TYR A 170 33.61 18.48 -7.69
CA TYR A 170 33.20 17.50 -6.68
C TYR A 170 34.17 17.54 -5.51
N ASP A 171 33.64 17.58 -4.30
CA ASP A 171 34.40 17.52 -3.06
C ASP A 171 34.17 16.18 -2.37
N SER A 172 35.21 15.34 -2.29
CA SER A 172 35.16 14.02 -1.62
C SER A 172 35.02 14.09 -0.10
N GLY A 173 35.37 15.21 0.53
CA GLY A 173 35.25 15.39 1.98
C GLY A 173 33.80 15.65 2.40
N THR A 174 33.07 16.44 1.61
CA THR A 174 31.64 16.70 1.83
C THR A 174 30.73 15.78 1.02
N ASP A 175 31.28 15.06 0.04
CA ASP A 175 30.59 14.19 -0.91
C ASP A 175 29.50 14.94 -1.70
N LYS A 176 29.86 16.11 -2.24
CA LYS A 176 28.95 17.05 -2.91
C LYS A 176 29.51 17.55 -4.22
N ILE A 177 28.61 17.89 -5.14
CA ILE A 177 28.94 18.66 -6.35
C ILE A 177 28.59 20.12 -6.13
N THR A 178 29.44 21.00 -6.64
CA THR A 178 29.23 22.46 -6.66
C THR A 178 29.33 22.96 -8.10
N LEU A 179 28.35 23.77 -8.50
CA LEU A 179 28.32 24.51 -9.76
C LEU A 179 28.43 25.99 -9.45
N ASP A 180 29.54 26.61 -9.83
CA ASP A 180 29.82 28.02 -9.59
C ASP A 180 29.81 28.78 -10.91
N LYS A 181 28.94 29.79 -11.02
CA LYS A 181 28.89 30.70 -12.16
C LYS A 181 29.64 31.98 -11.84
N THR A 182 30.48 32.46 -12.76
CA THR A 182 31.30 33.66 -12.52
C THR A 182 30.49 34.92 -12.18
N SER A 183 29.28 35.05 -12.72
CA SER A 183 28.35 36.14 -12.36
C SER A 183 26.91 35.85 -12.78
N GLY A 184 25.96 36.42 -12.04
CA GLY A 184 24.53 36.30 -12.30
C GLY A 184 23.94 34.96 -11.86
N THR A 185 22.62 34.86 -11.80
CA THR A 185 21.95 33.64 -11.33
C THR A 185 22.24 32.46 -12.25
N LEU A 186 22.61 31.33 -11.64
CA LEU A 186 22.70 30.03 -12.30
C LEU A 186 21.32 29.38 -12.32
N VAL A 187 20.91 28.90 -13.51
CA VAL A 187 19.61 28.24 -13.68
C VAL A 187 19.82 26.80 -14.11
N LEU A 188 19.24 25.87 -13.38
CA LEU A 188 19.25 24.44 -13.66
C LEU A 188 17.89 23.96 -14.13
N GLY A 189 17.91 23.02 -15.05
CA GLY A 189 16.72 22.31 -15.48
C GLY A 189 15.97 22.98 -16.64
N SER A 190 15.29 22.16 -17.41
CA SER A 190 14.30 22.54 -18.42
C SER A 190 13.14 21.56 -18.41
N ALA A 191 11.96 21.98 -18.88
CA ALA A 191 10.80 21.10 -19.06
C ALA A 191 11.06 19.96 -20.07
N THR A 192 12.10 20.08 -20.89
CA THR A 192 12.50 19.08 -21.89
C THR A 192 13.58 18.12 -21.40
N ASP A 193 14.01 18.24 -20.14
CA ASP A 193 15.03 17.34 -19.58
C ASP A 193 14.47 15.92 -19.43
N THR A 194 15.30 14.94 -19.77
CA THR A 194 14.92 13.51 -19.79
C THR A 194 15.69 12.67 -18.78
N SER A 195 16.81 13.20 -18.27
CA SER A 195 17.58 12.57 -17.19
C SER A 195 17.14 13.09 -15.82
N ASN A 196 17.19 12.24 -14.80
CA ASN A 196 17.02 12.64 -13.41
C ASN A 196 18.33 13.17 -12.76
N PHE A 197 19.39 13.46 -13.51
CA PHE A 197 20.72 13.78 -12.99
C PHE A 197 20.71 14.87 -11.90
N LEU A 198 20.02 15.99 -12.14
CA LEU A 198 19.93 17.09 -11.15
C LEU A 198 19.33 16.61 -9.82
N GLN A 199 18.28 15.77 -9.88
CA GLN A 199 17.66 15.18 -8.71
C GLN A 199 18.58 14.18 -8.01
N ALA A 200 19.25 13.31 -8.78
CA ALA A 200 20.20 12.33 -8.25
C ALA A 200 21.41 13.01 -7.59
N MET A 201 21.84 14.17 -8.11
CA MET A 201 22.92 14.98 -7.55
C MET A 201 22.45 15.96 -6.47
N HIS A 202 21.16 15.95 -6.11
CA HIS A 202 20.57 16.87 -5.13
C HIS A 202 20.81 18.36 -5.43
N LEU A 203 20.89 18.72 -6.71
CA LEU A 203 21.09 20.08 -7.20
C LEU A 203 19.74 20.73 -7.49
N THR A 204 19.47 21.86 -6.84
CA THR A 204 18.21 22.61 -6.98
C THR A 204 18.50 24.09 -7.11
N ASN A 205 17.73 24.79 -7.95
CA ASN A 205 17.82 26.25 -8.07
C ASN A 205 17.62 26.92 -6.71
N ASN A 206 18.54 27.81 -6.34
CA ASN A 206 18.53 28.60 -5.11
C ASN A 206 18.53 30.13 -5.37
N GLY A 207 18.51 30.54 -6.65
CA GLY A 207 18.50 31.95 -7.05
C GLY A 207 19.88 32.63 -7.02
N THR A 208 20.96 31.90 -6.74
CA THR A 208 22.33 32.43 -6.69
C THR A 208 23.15 31.97 -7.90
N ASP A 209 24.40 32.41 -7.95
CA ASP A 209 25.44 32.01 -8.90
C ASP A 209 26.15 30.70 -8.50
N ASP A 210 26.14 30.37 -7.20
CA ASP A 210 26.66 29.10 -6.65
C ASP A 210 25.52 28.14 -6.27
N ILE A 211 25.47 26.96 -6.90
CA ILE A 211 24.56 25.86 -6.54
C ILE A 211 25.38 24.64 -6.12
N SER A 212 25.20 24.24 -4.86
CA SER A 212 25.81 23.03 -4.30
C SER A 212 24.77 21.97 -3.97
N SER A 213 25.15 20.69 -4.05
CA SER A 213 24.31 19.56 -3.64
C SER A 213 23.80 19.75 -2.22
N THR A 214 22.48 19.62 -2.03
CA THR A 214 21.86 19.82 -0.71
C THR A 214 22.26 18.71 0.28
N HIS A 215 22.46 17.48 -0.22
CA HIS A 215 22.82 16.30 0.54
C HIS A 215 24.09 15.64 -0.01
N LYS A 216 24.66 14.69 0.76
CA LYS A 216 25.72 13.80 0.26
C LYS A 216 25.18 12.98 -0.91
N LEU A 217 26.01 12.77 -1.92
CA LEU A 217 25.63 12.06 -3.13
C LEU A 217 25.59 10.54 -2.91
N GLY A 218 26.54 10.03 -2.14
CA GLY A 218 26.68 8.63 -1.78
C GLY A 218 25.70 8.24 -0.68
N GLY A 219 25.28 6.99 -0.70
CA GLY A 219 24.34 6.48 0.30
C GLY A 219 23.83 5.08 -0.02
N ILE A 220 22.97 4.56 0.86
CA ILE A 220 22.29 3.28 0.59
C ILE A 220 21.11 3.56 -0.32
N ASN A 221 21.15 2.93 -1.50
CA ASN A 221 20.02 2.87 -2.40
C ASN A 221 19.28 1.55 -2.16
N LEU A 222 18.03 1.65 -1.71
CA LEU A 222 17.22 0.48 -1.35
C LEU A 222 16.89 -0.45 -2.52
N GLY A 223 17.10 0.01 -3.75
CA GLY A 223 16.91 -0.75 -4.99
C GLY A 223 18.09 -1.65 -5.38
N HIS A 224 19.23 -1.56 -4.70
CA HIS A 224 20.41 -2.41 -4.94
C HIS A 224 20.34 -3.71 -4.15
N THR A 225 21.00 -4.75 -4.67
CA THR A 225 21.19 -6.02 -3.96
C THR A 225 22.16 -5.86 -2.81
N ALA A 226 22.15 -6.81 -1.86
CA ALA A 226 22.98 -6.75 -0.66
C ALA A 226 24.47 -6.50 -0.98
N ASP A 227 25.03 -7.21 -1.97
CA ASP A 227 26.43 -7.15 -2.37
C ASP A 227 26.82 -5.93 -3.21
N THR A 228 25.85 -5.25 -3.82
CA THR A 228 26.10 -4.05 -4.64
C THR A 228 25.74 -2.75 -3.93
N ALA A 229 25.01 -2.83 -2.81
CA ALA A 229 24.73 -1.67 -1.96
C ALA A 229 26.03 -1.08 -1.40
N SER A 230 26.11 0.26 -1.40
CA SER A 230 27.33 0.99 -1.08
C SER A 230 27.56 1.15 0.44
N PHE A 231 27.58 0.05 1.21
CA PHE A 231 27.85 0.10 2.66
C PHE A 231 29.31 0.46 2.99
N LYS A 232 29.54 1.32 3.98
CA LYS A 232 30.89 1.65 4.49
C LYS A 232 31.62 0.46 5.07
N THR A 233 30.89 -0.43 5.71
CA THR A 233 31.44 -1.69 6.21
C THR A 233 31.48 -2.68 5.06
N SER A 234 32.67 -3.16 4.72
CA SER A 234 32.83 -4.22 3.72
C SER A 234 32.02 -5.47 4.08
N GLY A 235 31.44 -6.14 3.10
CA GLY A 235 31.14 -7.58 3.22
C GLY A 235 29.68 -7.97 3.43
N THR A 236 28.72 -7.35 2.77
CA THR A 236 27.45 -8.02 2.52
C THR A 236 27.67 -9.08 1.43
N ALA A 237 27.64 -10.34 1.83
CA ALA A 237 27.59 -11.44 0.87
C ALA A 237 26.37 -11.25 -0.05
N ALA A 238 26.42 -11.76 -1.29
CA ALA A 238 25.27 -11.68 -2.19
C ALA A 238 24.05 -12.40 -1.58
N SER A 239 24.27 -13.43 -0.78
CA SER A 239 23.21 -14.14 -0.06
C SER A 239 23.67 -14.53 1.33
N GLY A 240 22.71 -14.76 2.22
CA GLY A 240 23.01 -15.19 3.58
C GLY A 240 21.77 -15.21 4.47
N SER A 241 22.01 -15.39 5.76
CA SER A 241 20.96 -15.33 6.76
C SER A 241 21.50 -14.73 8.06
N PHE A 242 20.63 -14.05 8.79
CA PHE A 242 20.89 -13.52 10.13
C PHE A 242 19.65 -13.71 11.00
N THR A 243 19.78 -13.64 12.32
CA THR A 243 18.64 -13.84 13.22
C THR A 243 18.24 -12.54 13.90
N ILE A 244 16.93 -12.29 13.99
CA ILE A 244 16.35 -11.23 14.81
C ILE A 244 15.35 -11.86 15.77
N ASN A 245 15.51 -11.64 17.07
CA ASN A 245 14.66 -12.26 18.11
C ASN A 245 14.56 -13.79 17.96
N GLY A 246 15.67 -14.45 17.57
CA GLY A 246 15.71 -15.90 17.33
C GLY A 246 15.07 -16.37 16.02
N VAL A 247 14.46 -15.48 15.24
CA VAL A 247 13.88 -15.78 13.92
C VAL A 247 14.92 -15.55 12.84
N ALA A 248 15.17 -16.56 12.01
CA ALA A 248 16.10 -16.46 10.88
C ALA A 248 15.49 -15.66 9.71
N ILE A 249 16.19 -14.63 9.28
CA ILE A 249 15.91 -13.83 8.09
C ILE A 249 16.94 -14.22 7.03
N SER A 250 16.49 -14.81 5.92
CA SER A 250 17.34 -15.22 4.81
C SER A 250 17.15 -14.32 3.59
N TYR A 251 18.25 -14.01 2.92
CA TYR A 251 18.26 -13.23 1.69
C TYR A 251 19.12 -13.89 0.61
N ALA A 252 18.70 -13.72 -0.64
CA ALA A 252 19.31 -14.25 -1.85
C ALA A 252 20.03 -13.15 -2.63
N ALA A 253 20.87 -13.56 -3.59
CA ALA A 253 21.62 -12.66 -4.49
C ALA A 253 20.75 -11.68 -5.27
N THR A 254 19.47 -12.00 -5.47
CA THR A 254 18.52 -11.15 -6.19
C THR A 254 17.74 -10.20 -5.29
N ASP A 255 17.79 -10.39 -3.97
CA ASP A 255 17.04 -9.56 -3.04
C ASP A 255 17.69 -8.18 -2.92
N LYS A 256 16.87 -7.15 -3.10
CA LYS A 256 17.27 -5.77 -2.85
C LYS A 256 17.23 -5.46 -1.36
N ILE A 257 17.88 -4.40 -0.92
CA ILE A 257 17.80 -3.95 0.48
C ILE A 257 16.34 -3.72 0.91
N ALA A 258 15.50 -3.16 0.02
CA ALA A 258 14.07 -3.02 0.25
C ALA A 258 13.35 -4.37 0.51
N ASP A 259 13.76 -5.43 -0.20
CA ASP A 259 13.20 -6.76 -0.04
C ASP A 259 13.62 -7.37 1.30
N ILE A 260 14.88 -7.15 1.72
CA ILE A 260 15.37 -7.58 3.04
C ILE A 260 14.61 -6.89 4.16
N LEU A 261 14.37 -5.57 4.07
CA LEU A 261 13.54 -4.83 5.03
C LEU A 261 12.10 -5.38 5.06
N SER A 262 11.54 -5.69 3.91
CA SER A 262 10.20 -6.27 3.80
C SER A 262 10.12 -7.67 4.43
N LYS A 263 11.18 -8.48 4.28
CA LYS A 263 11.29 -9.79 4.94
C LYS A 263 11.39 -9.68 6.45
N ILE A 264 12.07 -8.67 6.98
CA ILE A 264 12.07 -8.38 8.42
C ILE A 264 10.65 -8.05 8.89
N ASN A 265 9.97 -7.13 8.19
CA ASN A 265 8.65 -6.62 8.59
C ASN A 265 7.52 -7.64 8.46
N SER A 266 7.68 -8.66 7.62
CA SER A 266 6.73 -9.75 7.44
C SER A 266 7.08 -11.01 8.26
N SER A 267 8.18 -10.97 9.03
CA SER A 267 8.62 -12.12 9.83
C SER A 267 7.87 -12.24 11.16
N SER A 268 7.95 -13.43 11.77
CA SER A 268 7.50 -13.67 13.15
C SER A 268 8.43 -13.07 14.22
N ALA A 269 9.46 -12.29 13.84
CA ALA A 269 10.37 -11.65 14.79
C ALA A 269 9.69 -10.55 15.62
N GLY A 270 8.48 -10.10 15.23
CA GLY A 270 7.69 -9.13 15.98
C GLY A 270 8.30 -7.73 15.98
N ILE A 271 9.04 -7.36 14.93
CA ILE A 271 9.68 -6.05 14.80
C ILE A 271 9.29 -5.35 13.51
N PHE A 272 9.44 -4.03 13.51
CA PHE A 272 9.33 -3.19 12.33
C PHE A 272 10.67 -2.48 12.09
N ALA A 273 11.20 -2.65 10.88
CA ALA A 273 12.43 -2.07 10.38
C ALA A 273 12.15 -1.08 9.24
N SER A 274 12.87 0.03 9.27
CA SER A 274 12.83 1.10 8.27
C SER A 274 14.22 1.69 8.05
N TYR A 275 14.45 2.27 6.88
CA TYR A 275 15.63 3.05 6.53
C TYR A 275 15.19 4.43 6.04
#